data_AF-A0A381NW65-F1
#
_entry.id   AF-A0A381NW65-F1
#
_cell.length_a   1.000
_cell.length_b   1.000
_cell.length_c   1.000
_cell.angle_alpha   90.00
_cell.angle_beta   90.00
_cell.angle_gamma   90.00
#
_symmetry.space_group_name_H-M   'P 1'
#
loop_
_entity.id
_entity.type
_entity.pdbx_description
1 polymer ?
#
loop_
_entity_poly.entity_id
_entity_poly.type
_entity_poly.pdbx_seq_one_letter_code
_entity_poly.pdbx_strand_id
1 'polypeptide(L)'
;MVIEGHLMNGMNIVGDLFGEGKMFLPQVVKSARVMKKAVAYLLPFIEEAKTDDSSNSAGKILMATVKGDVHDIGKNIVGVVLACNNFEIIDLGVMVPPEKIIKTAIEENVDIIGLSGLITPSLDEMVFLAKELKRLDIKIPLLIGGATTSKAHTAVKIFSEINSPVVHVNDASRAVGVASNLINKETKDEYWKKIHGDYTVFREKFLSKKSQKRYIDYKTAKQNSFKIDFNEFKPIKPNNLGIEIIEEIPLDELVPYIDWSPFFNTWGLHGKYPDIFDYEMTGKQAKELFDDAQIMLKKILKNKSLKAKAIYGLFPANSIEDDIELYKDEKRDKVIARFITLRQQLQKREGEPNLSISDFIAPKDSNIKDYMGCFCVSTGFGSDELSKEYEDKIDDYGSIMVKALADRLAEAFAEYLHREIRINKWGYAKHEKLDNIELIKESYKGIRPAPGYPACPDHLEKTTIWELLDVEKTIGVKLTENKAMWPASSISGYYFGNEKSKYFGLGNINEDQLKDYSKRRNISLEKARKWLSPNLN
;
A
#
# COMPACT_ATOMS: atom_id res chain seq x y z
N MET A 1 7.70 -37.90 -16.13
CA MET A 1 7.71 -38.74 -14.90
C MET A 1 8.19 -38.02 -13.64
N VAL A 2 9.37 -37.38 -13.58
CA VAL A 2 9.86 -36.75 -12.33
C VAL A 2 9.03 -35.52 -11.93
N ILE A 3 8.79 -34.60 -12.88
CA ILE A 3 7.99 -33.38 -12.62
C ILE A 3 6.52 -33.74 -12.36
N GLU A 4 5.84 -34.32 -13.35
CA GLU A 4 4.40 -34.65 -13.27
C GLU A 4 4.05 -35.71 -12.21
N GLY A 5 5.01 -36.54 -11.80
CA GLY A 5 4.82 -37.56 -10.76
C GLY A 5 5.25 -37.04 -9.41
N HIS A 6 6.54 -37.12 -9.09
CA HIS A 6 7.03 -36.90 -7.73
C HIS A 6 6.94 -35.44 -7.27
N LEU A 7 7.34 -34.48 -8.10
CA LEU A 7 7.29 -33.07 -7.72
C LEU A 7 5.84 -32.61 -7.56
N MET A 8 4.99 -32.90 -8.54
CA MET A 8 3.58 -32.52 -8.46
C MET A 8 2.83 -33.20 -7.31
N ASN A 9 3.09 -34.47 -7.03
CA ASN A 9 2.51 -35.12 -5.86
C ASN A 9 2.92 -34.45 -4.55
N GLY A 10 4.20 -34.03 -4.43
CA GLY A 10 4.66 -33.26 -3.28
C GLY A 10 3.93 -31.91 -3.15
N MET A 11 3.74 -31.21 -4.27
CA MET A 11 3.04 -29.92 -4.26
C MET A 11 1.53 -30.03 -4.00
N ASN A 12 0.89 -31.12 -4.44
CA ASN A 12 -0.50 -31.41 -4.11
C ASN A 12 -0.67 -31.57 -2.59
N ILE A 13 0.23 -32.31 -1.92
CA ILE A 13 0.22 -32.45 -0.46
C ILE A 13 0.40 -31.08 0.22
N VAL A 14 1.29 -30.22 -0.29
CA VAL A 14 1.47 -28.86 0.22
C VAL A 14 0.17 -28.04 0.07
N GLY A 15 -0.49 -28.15 -1.08
CA GLY A 15 -1.78 -27.50 -1.35
C GLY A 15 -2.87 -27.95 -0.38
N ASP A 16 -3.01 -29.27 -0.17
CA ASP A 16 -3.99 -29.86 0.74
C ASP A 16 -3.74 -29.41 2.19
N LEU A 17 -2.50 -29.51 2.67
CA LEU A 17 -2.13 -29.07 4.02
C LEU A 17 -2.32 -27.57 4.23
N PHE A 18 -2.09 -26.76 3.20
CA PHE A 18 -2.35 -25.32 3.25
C PHE A 18 -3.86 -25.03 3.31
N GLY A 19 -4.66 -25.74 2.52
CA GLY A 19 -6.13 -25.67 2.56
C GLY A 19 -6.73 -26.10 3.90
N GLU A 20 -6.13 -27.10 4.55
CA GLU A 20 -6.51 -27.57 5.89
C GLU A 20 -5.99 -26.69 7.04
N GLY A 21 -5.20 -25.65 6.75
CA GLY A 21 -4.59 -24.79 7.77
C GLY A 21 -3.49 -25.47 8.61
N LYS A 22 -2.89 -26.55 8.10
CA LYS A 22 -1.78 -27.29 8.71
C LYS A 22 -0.41 -26.84 8.20
N MET A 23 -0.37 -26.21 7.02
CA MET A 23 0.78 -25.47 6.52
C MET A 23 0.42 -24.00 6.36
N PHE A 24 1.45 -23.15 6.39
CA PHE A 24 1.29 -21.70 6.24
C PHE A 24 2.20 -21.16 5.15
N LEU A 25 1.95 -19.91 4.76
CA LEU A 25 2.58 -19.30 3.61
C LEU A 25 4.12 -19.37 3.61
N PRO A 26 4.85 -19.14 4.72
CA PRO A 26 6.32 -19.29 4.73
C PRO A 26 6.78 -20.65 4.23
N GLN A 27 6.08 -21.71 4.60
CA GLN A 27 6.42 -23.08 4.22
C GLN A 27 6.03 -23.36 2.77
N VAL A 28 4.89 -22.83 2.32
CA VAL A 28 4.46 -22.94 0.91
C VAL A 28 5.50 -22.31 -0.01
N VAL A 29 5.99 -21.11 0.32
CA VAL A 29 7.03 -20.43 -0.47
C VAL A 29 8.36 -21.19 -0.40
N LYS A 30 8.75 -21.74 0.76
CA LYS A 30 9.94 -22.62 0.87
C LYS A 30 9.80 -23.89 0.03
N SER A 31 8.60 -24.45 -0.08
CA SER A 31 8.32 -25.65 -0.89
C SER A 31 8.37 -25.33 -2.38
N ALA A 32 7.78 -24.21 -2.79
CA ALA A 32 7.85 -23.68 -4.15
C ALA A 32 9.30 -23.51 -4.63
N ARG A 33 10.16 -23.01 -3.74
CA ARG A 33 11.60 -22.89 -4.01
C ARG A 33 12.25 -24.23 -4.33
N VAL A 34 11.92 -25.29 -3.59
CA VAL A 34 12.44 -26.65 -3.86
C VAL A 34 11.94 -27.14 -5.22
N MET A 35 10.64 -26.96 -5.51
CA MET A 35 10.03 -27.32 -6.80
C MET A 35 10.74 -26.61 -7.96
N LYS A 36 10.86 -25.27 -7.91
CA LYS A 36 11.49 -24.49 -8.99
C LYS A 36 12.96 -24.88 -9.20
N LYS A 37 13.72 -25.13 -8.13
CA LYS A 37 15.12 -25.60 -8.25
C LYS A 37 15.22 -26.97 -8.91
N ALA A 38 14.31 -27.89 -8.57
CA ALA A 38 14.27 -29.19 -9.21
C ALA A 38 13.89 -29.09 -10.70
N VAL A 39 12.89 -28.28 -11.05
CA VAL A 39 12.51 -28.02 -12.44
C VAL A 39 13.66 -27.37 -13.23
N ALA A 40 14.32 -26.36 -12.67
CA ALA A 40 15.44 -25.69 -13.31
C ALA A 40 16.63 -26.64 -13.59
N TYR A 41 16.88 -27.58 -12.68
CA TYR A 41 17.88 -28.63 -12.90
C TYR A 41 17.48 -29.60 -14.02
N LEU A 42 16.18 -29.94 -14.11
CA LEU A 42 15.66 -30.90 -15.09
C LEU A 42 15.46 -30.30 -16.48
N LEU A 43 15.33 -28.96 -16.59
CA LEU A 43 15.01 -28.27 -17.84
C LEU A 43 15.93 -28.65 -19.02
N PRO A 44 17.28 -28.68 -18.88
CA PRO A 44 18.16 -29.04 -19.99
C PRO A 44 17.90 -30.46 -20.51
N PHE A 45 17.66 -31.42 -19.60
CA PHE A 45 17.36 -32.80 -19.96
C PHE A 45 15.99 -32.95 -20.65
N ILE A 46 15.03 -32.10 -20.26
CA ILE A 46 13.71 -32.06 -20.90
C ILE A 46 13.82 -31.50 -22.31
N GLU A 47 14.57 -30.40 -22.48
CA GLU A 47 14.80 -29.78 -23.79
C GLU A 47 15.53 -30.72 -24.76
N GLU A 48 16.52 -31.48 -24.28
CA GLU A 48 17.20 -32.52 -25.07
C GLU A 48 16.30 -33.71 -25.41
N ALA A 49 15.30 -34.00 -24.57
CA ALA A 49 14.39 -35.13 -24.74
C ALA A 49 13.11 -34.80 -25.54
N LYS A 50 12.88 -33.55 -25.94
CA LYS A 50 11.63 -33.14 -26.60
C LYS A 50 11.54 -33.63 -28.05
N THR A 51 10.72 -34.67 -28.25
CA THR A 51 10.03 -34.98 -29.52
C THR A 51 8.49 -34.90 -29.43
N ASP A 52 7.88 -34.45 -28.33
CA ASP A 52 6.44 -34.18 -28.30
C ASP A 52 6.06 -33.09 -27.27
N ASP A 53 5.18 -32.18 -27.72
CA ASP A 53 4.58 -31.06 -26.98
C ASP A 53 3.42 -31.58 -26.11
N SER A 54 3.69 -31.86 -24.83
CA SER A 54 2.61 -31.91 -23.83
C SER A 54 3.16 -31.78 -22.40
N SER A 55 3.51 -30.56 -21.97
CA SER A 55 3.43 -30.27 -20.54
C SER A 55 2.00 -29.83 -20.23
N ASN A 56 1.21 -30.69 -19.58
CA ASN A 56 -0.15 -30.34 -19.16
C ASN A 56 -0.09 -29.40 -17.95
N SER A 57 -0.05 -28.08 -18.20
CA SER A 57 -0.24 -27.07 -17.15
C SER A 57 -1.71 -27.00 -16.72
N ALA A 58 -1.98 -26.55 -15.50
CA ALA A 58 -3.35 -26.30 -15.01
C ALA A 58 -4.01 -25.05 -15.65
N GLY A 59 -3.26 -24.34 -16.48
CA GLY A 59 -3.61 -23.08 -17.13
C GLY A 59 -2.50 -22.05 -17.01
N LYS A 60 -2.56 -21.01 -17.83
CA LYS A 60 -1.59 -19.92 -17.91
C LYS A 60 -2.19 -18.63 -17.35
N ILE A 61 -1.53 -18.00 -16.38
CA ILE A 61 -1.99 -16.80 -15.69
C ILE A 61 -0.96 -15.70 -15.85
N LEU A 62 -1.39 -14.57 -16.40
CA LEU A 62 -0.58 -13.35 -16.44
C LEU A 62 -0.83 -12.52 -15.19
N MET A 63 0.23 -12.08 -14.54
CA MET A 63 0.19 -11.22 -13.36
C MET A 63 0.91 -9.91 -13.60
N ALA A 64 0.31 -8.80 -13.15
CA ALA A 64 0.92 -7.48 -13.25
C ALA A 64 0.53 -6.58 -12.07
N THR A 65 1.48 -5.82 -11.52
CA THR A 65 1.14 -4.64 -10.72
C THR A 65 0.84 -3.50 -11.70
N VAL A 66 -0.33 -2.90 -11.54
CA VAL A 66 -0.87 -1.94 -12.50
C VAL A 66 0.00 -0.70 -12.65
N LYS A 67 -0.23 0.01 -13.75
CA LYS A 67 0.48 1.24 -14.13
C LYS A 67 0.67 2.20 -12.94
N GLY A 68 1.88 2.72 -12.81
CA GLY A 68 2.25 3.70 -11.79
C GLY A 68 2.33 3.19 -10.35
N ASP A 69 2.06 1.91 -10.07
CA ASP A 69 2.25 1.28 -8.76
C ASP A 69 3.47 0.35 -8.77
N VAL A 70 4.23 0.36 -7.68
CA VAL A 70 5.56 -0.27 -7.57
C VAL A 70 5.58 -1.46 -6.62
N HIS A 71 4.51 -1.71 -5.88
CA HIS A 71 4.52 -2.71 -4.82
C HIS A 71 4.10 -4.08 -5.37
N ASP A 72 4.90 -5.11 -5.09
CA ASP A 72 4.72 -6.44 -5.68
C ASP A 72 4.80 -7.61 -4.69
N ILE A 73 5.06 -7.38 -3.40
CA ILE A 73 5.20 -8.46 -2.41
C ILE A 73 3.99 -9.42 -2.46
N GLY A 74 2.76 -8.87 -2.37
CA GLY A 74 1.54 -9.66 -2.44
C GLY A 74 1.34 -10.36 -3.80
N LYS A 75 1.70 -9.71 -4.91
CA LYS A 75 1.65 -10.30 -6.26
C LYS A 75 2.58 -11.50 -6.35
N ASN A 76 3.81 -11.36 -5.88
CA ASN A 76 4.83 -12.41 -5.96
C ASN A 76 4.42 -13.62 -5.11
N ILE A 77 3.85 -13.36 -3.92
CA ILE A 77 3.25 -14.40 -3.07
C ILE A 77 2.16 -15.17 -3.84
N VAL A 78 1.21 -14.48 -4.48
CA VAL A 78 0.14 -15.11 -5.26
C VAL A 78 0.71 -15.91 -6.43
N GLY A 79 1.69 -15.37 -7.16
CA GLY A 79 2.34 -16.06 -8.27
C GLY A 79 3.04 -17.34 -7.83
N VAL A 80 3.75 -17.31 -6.70
CA VAL A 80 4.37 -18.51 -6.11
C VAL A 80 3.31 -19.55 -5.74
N VAL A 81 2.24 -19.15 -5.06
CA VAL A 81 1.16 -20.06 -4.63
C VAL A 81 0.42 -20.68 -5.83
N LEU A 82 0.18 -19.91 -6.90
CA LEU A 82 -0.42 -20.43 -8.13
C LEU A 82 0.55 -21.39 -8.85
N ALA A 83 1.83 -21.06 -8.95
CA ALA A 83 2.84 -21.95 -9.53
C ALA A 83 2.93 -23.29 -8.77
N CYS A 84 2.78 -23.27 -7.45
CA CYS A 84 2.68 -24.50 -6.64
C CYS A 84 1.52 -25.41 -7.04
N ASN A 85 0.48 -24.86 -7.68
CA ASN A 85 -0.71 -25.59 -8.12
C ASN A 85 -0.69 -25.84 -9.64
N ASN A 86 0.50 -25.95 -10.23
CA ASN A 86 0.75 -26.27 -11.64
C ASN A 86 0.27 -25.21 -12.65
N PHE A 87 0.01 -23.98 -12.21
CA PHE A 87 -0.26 -22.87 -13.13
C PHE A 87 1.05 -22.32 -13.70
N GLU A 88 1.05 -22.02 -15.00
CA GLU A 88 2.13 -21.27 -15.62
C GLU A 88 1.93 -19.77 -15.33
N ILE A 89 2.94 -19.11 -14.76
CA ILE A 89 2.82 -17.71 -14.33
C ILE A 89 3.71 -16.82 -15.20
N ILE A 90 3.07 -15.84 -15.85
CA ILE A 90 3.76 -14.78 -16.59
C ILE A 90 3.67 -13.50 -15.77
N ASP A 91 4.74 -13.17 -15.07
CA ASP A 91 4.82 -11.94 -14.27
C ASP A 91 5.42 -10.79 -15.07
N LEU A 92 4.62 -9.77 -15.39
CA LEU A 92 5.06 -8.58 -16.11
C LEU A 92 5.78 -7.56 -15.23
N GLY A 93 5.87 -7.80 -13.92
CA GLY A 93 6.49 -6.92 -12.96
C GLY A 93 5.54 -5.80 -12.50
N VAL A 94 6.11 -4.60 -12.33
CA VAL A 94 5.41 -3.44 -11.75
C VAL A 94 5.31 -2.27 -12.72
N MET A 95 4.43 -1.33 -12.41
CA MET A 95 4.11 -0.17 -13.25
C MET A 95 3.72 -0.55 -14.69
N VAL A 96 3.01 -1.66 -14.87
CA VAL A 96 2.76 -2.22 -16.19
C VAL A 96 1.56 -1.52 -16.85
N PRO A 97 1.74 -0.94 -18.06
CA PRO A 97 0.65 -0.27 -18.75
C PRO A 97 -0.40 -1.28 -19.27
N PRO A 98 -1.68 -0.90 -19.31
CA PRO A 98 -2.78 -1.79 -19.70
C PRO A 98 -2.61 -2.33 -21.13
N GLU A 99 -2.03 -1.55 -22.05
CA GLU A 99 -1.76 -1.99 -23.42
C GLU A 99 -0.78 -3.16 -23.45
N LYS A 100 0.27 -3.13 -22.60
CA LYS A 100 1.24 -4.23 -22.49
C LYS A 100 0.60 -5.46 -21.85
N ILE A 101 -0.24 -5.28 -20.84
CA ILE A 101 -0.96 -6.39 -20.19
C ILE A 101 -1.84 -7.11 -21.21
N ILE A 102 -2.69 -6.35 -21.93
CA ILE A 102 -3.62 -6.91 -22.92
C ILE A 102 -2.86 -7.55 -24.08
N LYS A 103 -1.85 -6.86 -24.62
CA LYS A 103 -1.02 -7.39 -25.70
C LYS A 103 -0.39 -8.74 -25.33
N THR A 104 0.28 -8.79 -24.17
CA THR A 104 0.98 -10.01 -23.74
C THR A 104 -0.03 -11.11 -23.41
N ALA A 105 -1.18 -10.78 -22.82
CA ALA A 105 -2.24 -11.75 -22.55
C ALA A 105 -2.73 -12.47 -23.82
N ILE A 106 -2.83 -11.73 -24.94
CA ILE A 106 -3.21 -12.28 -26.24
C ILE A 106 -2.06 -13.09 -26.85
N GLU A 107 -0.85 -12.50 -26.91
CA GLU A 107 0.33 -13.14 -27.53
C GLU A 107 0.66 -14.48 -26.85
N GLU A 108 0.51 -14.55 -25.53
CA GLU A 108 0.82 -15.73 -24.74
C GLU A 108 -0.38 -16.69 -24.57
N ASN A 109 -1.56 -16.34 -25.11
CA ASN A 109 -2.80 -17.10 -24.96
C ASN A 109 -3.12 -17.44 -23.50
N VAL A 110 -3.14 -16.42 -22.64
CA VAL A 110 -3.33 -16.62 -21.20
C VAL A 110 -4.79 -16.90 -20.86
N ASP A 111 -5.02 -17.78 -19.89
CA ASP A 111 -6.36 -18.15 -19.44
C ASP A 111 -6.95 -17.15 -18.45
N ILE A 112 -6.10 -16.43 -17.69
CA ILE A 112 -6.51 -15.46 -16.68
C ILE A 112 -5.53 -14.27 -16.65
N ILE A 113 -6.07 -13.06 -16.46
CA ILE A 113 -5.28 -11.87 -16.11
C ILE A 113 -5.48 -11.56 -14.61
N GLY A 114 -4.38 -11.44 -13.86
CA GLY A 114 -4.36 -11.03 -12.46
C GLY A 114 -3.74 -9.64 -12.28
N LEU A 115 -4.47 -8.73 -11.64
CA LEU A 115 -4.03 -7.36 -11.37
C LEU A 115 -3.78 -7.14 -9.88
N SER A 116 -2.67 -6.47 -9.58
CA SER A 116 -2.30 -6.04 -8.23
C SER A 116 -2.21 -4.52 -8.11
N GLY A 117 -2.65 -3.97 -6.96
CA GLY A 117 -2.51 -2.55 -6.63
C GLY A 117 -2.51 -2.30 -5.11
N LEU A 118 -1.63 -1.41 -4.65
CA LEU A 118 -1.48 -0.99 -3.26
C LEU A 118 -2.07 0.40 -3.00
N ILE A 119 -2.01 1.33 -3.95
CA ILE A 119 -2.47 2.71 -3.76
C ILE A 119 -3.84 2.95 -4.40
N THR A 120 -4.55 4.02 -4.00
CA THR A 120 -5.91 4.26 -4.49
C THR A 120 -5.98 4.61 -5.99
N PRO A 121 -4.99 5.30 -6.60
CA PRO A 121 -4.96 5.49 -8.06
C PRO A 121 -4.91 4.17 -8.85
N SER A 122 -4.38 3.09 -8.26
CA SER A 122 -4.31 1.76 -8.89
C SER A 122 -5.70 1.19 -9.19
N LEU A 123 -6.72 1.58 -8.42
CA LEU A 123 -8.10 1.13 -8.63
C LEU A 123 -8.67 1.64 -9.97
N ASP A 124 -8.34 2.88 -10.35
CA ASP A 124 -8.77 3.46 -11.61
C ASP A 124 -8.09 2.78 -12.81
N GLU A 125 -6.82 2.38 -12.67
CA GLU A 125 -6.10 1.62 -13.71
C GLU A 125 -6.73 0.23 -13.92
N MET A 126 -7.21 -0.43 -12.85
CA MET A 126 -7.96 -1.70 -12.96
C MET A 126 -9.31 -1.51 -13.67
N VAL A 127 -10.03 -0.43 -13.37
CA VAL A 127 -11.28 -0.09 -14.06
C VAL A 127 -11.02 0.23 -15.53
N PHE A 128 -9.95 0.97 -15.84
CA PHE A 128 -9.56 1.27 -17.21
C PHE A 128 -9.26 0.01 -18.00
N LEU A 129 -8.47 -0.92 -17.45
CA LEU A 129 -8.17 -2.19 -18.11
C LEU A 129 -9.45 -3.00 -18.37
N ALA A 130 -10.37 -3.07 -17.41
CA ALA A 130 -11.66 -3.74 -17.58
C ALA A 130 -12.48 -3.15 -18.75
N LYS A 131 -12.53 -1.81 -18.87
CA LYS A 131 -13.16 -1.12 -20.00
C LYS A 131 -12.49 -1.45 -21.32
N GLU A 132 -11.16 -1.52 -21.35
CA GLU A 132 -10.42 -1.85 -22.57
C GLU A 132 -10.64 -3.30 -23.00
N LEU A 133 -10.69 -4.26 -22.06
CA LEU A 133 -11.08 -5.64 -22.36
C LEU A 133 -12.49 -5.70 -22.96
N LYS A 134 -13.44 -4.94 -22.40
CA LYS A 134 -14.80 -4.84 -22.94
C LYS A 134 -14.83 -4.20 -24.34
N ARG A 135 -14.07 -3.12 -24.55
CA ARG A 135 -13.98 -2.40 -25.83
C ARG A 135 -13.41 -3.29 -26.94
N LEU A 136 -12.44 -4.13 -26.61
CA LEU A 136 -11.78 -5.07 -27.52
C LEU A 136 -12.48 -6.44 -27.59
N ASP A 137 -13.62 -6.60 -26.89
CA ASP A 137 -14.38 -7.85 -26.75
C ASP A 137 -13.55 -9.06 -26.27
N ILE A 138 -12.52 -8.81 -25.46
CA ILE A 138 -11.66 -9.86 -24.90
C ILE A 138 -12.39 -10.51 -23.72
N LYS A 139 -12.49 -11.85 -23.75
CA LYS A 139 -13.27 -12.64 -22.78
C LYS A 139 -12.44 -13.29 -21.68
N ILE A 140 -11.15 -12.95 -21.57
CA ILE A 140 -10.26 -13.50 -20.55
C ILE A 140 -10.77 -13.05 -19.15
N PRO A 141 -10.95 -13.98 -18.19
CA PRO A 141 -11.27 -13.66 -16.80
C PRO A 141 -10.25 -12.74 -16.13
N LEU A 142 -10.74 -11.91 -15.21
CA LEU A 142 -9.95 -10.94 -14.46
C LEU A 142 -9.94 -11.27 -12.96
N LEU A 143 -8.77 -11.45 -12.38
CA LEU A 143 -8.57 -11.50 -10.94
C LEU A 143 -8.10 -10.14 -10.43
N ILE A 144 -8.79 -9.61 -9.42
CA ILE A 144 -8.49 -8.32 -8.80
C ILE A 144 -8.00 -8.57 -7.38
N GLY A 145 -6.79 -8.08 -7.05
CA GLY A 145 -6.23 -8.17 -5.70
C GLY A 145 -5.29 -7.00 -5.37
N GLY A 146 -4.82 -6.97 -4.13
CA GLY A 146 -3.95 -5.91 -3.59
C GLY A 146 -4.64 -5.06 -2.51
N ALA A 147 -3.86 -4.31 -1.73
CA ALA A 147 -4.32 -3.74 -0.46
C ALA A 147 -5.49 -2.75 -0.57
N THR A 148 -5.59 -2.00 -1.66
CA THR A 148 -6.69 -1.04 -1.90
C THR A 148 -7.92 -1.69 -2.52
N THR A 149 -7.79 -2.92 -3.01
CA THR A 149 -8.89 -3.64 -3.65
C THR A 149 -9.89 -4.18 -2.63
N SER A 150 -11.14 -4.36 -3.06
CA SER A 150 -12.17 -4.97 -2.21
C SER A 150 -13.26 -5.61 -3.07
N LYS A 151 -14.03 -6.54 -2.47
CA LYS A 151 -15.27 -7.05 -3.07
C LYS A 151 -16.22 -5.90 -3.42
N ALA A 152 -16.29 -4.88 -2.56
CA ALA A 152 -17.16 -3.74 -2.77
C ALA A 152 -16.75 -2.90 -3.99
N HIS A 153 -15.47 -2.53 -4.09
CA HIS A 153 -14.96 -1.80 -5.24
C HIS A 153 -15.16 -2.62 -6.53
N THR A 154 -14.77 -3.89 -6.53
CA THR A 154 -14.87 -4.77 -7.70
C THR A 154 -16.31 -4.91 -8.18
N ALA A 155 -17.25 -5.21 -7.28
CA ALA A 155 -18.67 -5.38 -7.63
C ALA A 155 -19.34 -4.07 -8.11
N VAL A 156 -18.90 -2.91 -7.59
CA VAL A 156 -19.56 -1.62 -7.89
C VAL A 156 -18.94 -0.91 -9.09
N LYS A 157 -17.62 -1.02 -9.30
CA LYS A 157 -16.85 -0.20 -10.24
C LYS A 157 -16.21 -0.97 -11.40
N ILE A 158 -15.84 -2.24 -11.22
CA ILE A 158 -15.16 -3.03 -12.25
C ILE A 158 -16.15 -3.94 -12.96
N PHE A 159 -17.00 -4.63 -12.19
CA PHE A 159 -17.99 -5.59 -12.67
C PHE A 159 -18.96 -5.02 -13.71
N SER A 160 -19.33 -3.73 -13.62
CA SER A 160 -20.20 -3.09 -14.64
C SER A 160 -19.48 -2.76 -15.95
N GLU A 161 -18.14 -2.74 -15.93
CA GLU A 161 -17.30 -2.25 -17.01
C GLU A 161 -16.67 -3.39 -17.82
N ILE A 162 -16.99 -4.66 -17.52
CA ILE A 162 -16.41 -5.84 -18.17
C ILE A 162 -17.51 -6.84 -18.57
N ASN A 163 -17.26 -7.61 -19.63
CA ASN A 163 -18.17 -8.66 -20.12
C ASN A 163 -17.67 -10.09 -19.82
N SER A 164 -16.49 -10.23 -19.23
CA SER A 164 -15.89 -11.50 -18.82
C SER A 164 -15.99 -11.69 -17.31
N PRO A 165 -15.77 -12.92 -16.79
CA PRO A 165 -15.73 -13.15 -15.35
C PRO A 165 -14.71 -12.24 -14.67
N VAL A 166 -15.12 -11.58 -13.59
CA VAL A 166 -14.22 -10.78 -12.73
C VAL A 166 -14.42 -11.15 -11.29
N VAL A 167 -13.33 -11.46 -10.59
CA VAL A 167 -13.37 -11.92 -9.20
C VAL A 167 -12.35 -11.19 -8.36
N HIS A 168 -12.82 -10.57 -7.28
CA HIS A 168 -11.97 -10.08 -6.21
C HIS A 168 -11.43 -11.25 -5.38
N VAL A 169 -10.11 -11.31 -5.22
CA VAL A 169 -9.43 -12.34 -4.44
C VAL A 169 -8.75 -11.68 -3.25
N ASN A 170 -9.15 -12.08 -2.04
CA ASN A 170 -8.68 -11.43 -0.80
C ASN A 170 -7.21 -11.73 -0.49
N ASP A 171 -6.75 -12.94 -0.81
CA ASP A 171 -5.46 -13.48 -0.39
C ASP A 171 -5.00 -14.59 -1.34
N ALA A 172 -3.73 -14.99 -1.22
CA ALA A 172 -3.15 -16.00 -2.09
C ALA A 172 -3.73 -17.41 -1.92
N SER A 173 -4.26 -17.76 -0.74
CA SER A 173 -4.81 -19.10 -0.51
C SER A 173 -6.11 -19.31 -1.27
N ARG A 174 -6.91 -18.26 -1.42
CA ARG A 174 -8.13 -18.30 -2.23
C ARG A 174 -7.84 -18.24 -3.73
N ALA A 175 -6.72 -17.65 -4.15
CA ALA A 175 -6.40 -17.45 -5.57
C ALA A 175 -6.44 -18.75 -6.37
N VAL A 176 -5.92 -19.84 -5.81
CA VAL A 176 -5.89 -21.18 -6.44
C VAL A 176 -7.31 -21.66 -6.74
N GLY A 177 -8.16 -21.73 -5.72
CA GLY A 177 -9.53 -22.21 -5.88
C GLY A 177 -10.34 -21.35 -6.87
N VAL A 178 -10.12 -20.04 -6.88
CA VAL A 178 -10.76 -19.15 -7.86
C VAL A 178 -10.26 -19.44 -9.28
N ALA A 179 -8.94 -19.53 -9.48
CA ALA A 179 -8.34 -19.78 -10.78
C ALA A 179 -8.78 -21.13 -11.37
N SER A 180 -8.70 -22.21 -10.59
CA SER A 180 -9.12 -23.56 -11.02
C SER A 180 -10.59 -23.59 -11.44
N ASN A 181 -11.48 -22.95 -10.67
CA ASN A 181 -12.90 -22.90 -11.01
C ASN A 181 -13.18 -22.10 -12.29
N LEU A 182 -12.41 -21.02 -12.56
CA LEU A 182 -12.59 -20.17 -13.74
C LEU A 182 -12.05 -20.79 -15.04
N ILE A 183 -11.12 -21.73 -14.93
CA ILE A 183 -10.51 -22.43 -16.07
C ILE A 183 -11.26 -23.72 -16.41
N ASN A 184 -11.72 -24.46 -15.39
CA ASN A 184 -12.40 -25.74 -15.59
C ASN A 184 -13.75 -25.57 -16.32
N LYS A 185 -13.88 -26.23 -17.48
CA LYS A 185 -15.04 -26.14 -18.38
C LYS A 185 -16.36 -26.57 -17.72
N GLU A 186 -16.32 -27.48 -16.75
CA GLU A 186 -17.52 -27.98 -16.06
C GLU A 186 -18.01 -27.03 -14.97
N THR A 187 -17.08 -26.42 -14.24
CA THR A 187 -17.42 -25.58 -13.07
C THR A 187 -17.50 -24.10 -13.38
N LYS A 188 -16.86 -23.63 -14.46
CA LYS A 188 -16.72 -22.20 -14.80
C LYS A 188 -18.04 -21.46 -14.85
N ASP A 189 -19.01 -22.00 -15.58
CA ASP A 189 -20.28 -21.31 -15.82
C ASP A 189 -21.12 -21.23 -14.54
N GLU A 190 -21.19 -22.31 -13.77
CA GLU A 190 -21.90 -22.33 -12.49
C GLU A 190 -21.23 -21.40 -11.46
N TYR A 191 -19.89 -21.48 -11.36
CA TYR A 191 -19.11 -20.65 -10.46
C TYR A 191 -19.29 -19.16 -10.78
N TRP A 192 -19.17 -18.79 -12.06
CA TRP A 192 -19.35 -17.41 -12.48
C TRP A 192 -20.80 -16.94 -12.25
N LYS A 193 -21.81 -17.76 -12.56
CA LYS A 193 -23.22 -17.42 -12.31
C LYS A 193 -23.47 -17.09 -10.84
N LYS A 194 -22.87 -17.84 -9.92
CA LYS A 194 -22.94 -17.57 -8.48
C LYS A 194 -22.31 -16.23 -8.12
N ILE A 195 -21.06 -15.98 -8.54
CA ILE A 195 -20.35 -14.72 -8.23
C ILE A 195 -21.05 -13.51 -8.87
N HIS A 196 -21.51 -13.65 -10.10
CA HIS A 196 -22.28 -12.63 -10.81
C HIS A 196 -23.55 -12.27 -10.05
N GLY A 197 -24.32 -13.26 -9.57
CA GLY A 197 -25.50 -13.03 -8.73
C GLY A 197 -25.16 -12.30 -7.44
N ASP A 198 -24.12 -12.75 -6.74
CA ASP A 198 -23.62 -12.11 -5.52
C ASP A 198 -23.23 -10.64 -5.74
N TYR A 199 -22.51 -10.34 -6.82
CA TYR A 199 -22.07 -8.98 -7.15
C TYR A 199 -23.24 -8.09 -7.55
N THR A 200 -24.20 -8.62 -8.31
CA THR A 200 -25.42 -7.91 -8.69
C THR A 200 -26.21 -7.49 -7.44
N VAL A 201 -26.53 -8.43 -6.55
CA VAL A 201 -27.26 -8.16 -5.31
C VAL A 201 -26.47 -7.22 -4.39
N PHE A 202 -25.16 -7.42 -4.27
CA PHE A 202 -24.31 -6.55 -3.46
C PHE A 202 -24.32 -5.11 -3.98
N ARG A 203 -24.15 -4.93 -5.29
CA ARG A 203 -24.13 -3.62 -5.94
C ARG A 203 -25.46 -2.89 -5.76
N GLU A 204 -26.58 -3.55 -5.98
CA GLU A 204 -27.92 -2.97 -5.77
C GLU A 204 -28.11 -2.51 -4.32
N LYS A 205 -27.75 -3.35 -3.34
CA LYS A 205 -27.81 -2.99 -1.90
C LYS A 205 -26.87 -1.84 -1.55
N PHE A 206 -25.68 -1.80 -2.15
CA PHE A 206 -24.70 -0.74 -1.91
C PHE A 206 -25.22 0.61 -2.41
N LEU A 207 -25.75 0.64 -3.64
CA LEU A 207 -26.30 1.83 -4.25
C LEU A 207 -27.56 2.34 -3.53
N SER A 208 -28.40 1.43 -3.00
CA SER A 208 -29.58 1.83 -2.23
C SER A 208 -29.24 2.40 -0.84
N LYS A 209 -28.20 1.89 -0.16
CA LYS A 209 -27.74 2.45 1.13
C LYS A 209 -27.11 3.84 0.99
N LYS A 210 -26.55 4.16 -0.17
CA LYS A 210 -25.94 5.46 -0.44
C LYS A 210 -26.94 6.61 -0.28
N SER A 211 -28.23 6.37 -0.54
CA SER A 211 -29.29 7.38 -0.40
C SER A 211 -29.65 7.74 1.05
N GLN A 212 -29.23 6.93 2.05
CA GLN A 212 -29.57 7.17 3.46
C GLN A 212 -28.59 8.11 4.18
N LYS A 213 -27.37 8.29 3.65
CA LYS A 213 -26.38 9.19 4.27
C LYS A 213 -26.64 10.63 3.85
N ARG A 214 -26.84 11.51 4.83
CA ARG A 214 -26.99 12.95 4.60
C ARG A 214 -25.62 13.63 4.59
N TYR A 215 -25.30 14.27 3.48
CA TYR A 215 -24.11 15.10 3.34
C TYR A 215 -24.52 16.57 3.38
N ILE A 216 -23.68 17.40 3.98
CA ILE A 216 -23.83 18.86 4.02
C ILE A 216 -22.97 19.50 2.92
N ASP A 217 -23.34 20.71 2.50
CA ASP A 217 -22.51 21.48 1.58
C ASP A 217 -21.18 21.88 2.24
N TYR A 218 -20.18 22.16 1.42
CA TYR A 218 -18.82 22.43 1.85
C TYR A 218 -18.73 23.69 2.71
N LYS A 219 -19.53 24.71 2.42
CA LYS A 219 -19.57 25.95 3.21
C LYS A 219 -20.07 25.66 4.64
N THR A 220 -21.14 24.89 4.77
CA THR A 220 -21.67 24.44 6.06
C THR A 220 -20.65 23.56 6.81
N ALA A 221 -19.95 22.67 6.11
CA ALA A 221 -18.88 21.87 6.72
C ALA A 221 -17.75 22.73 7.28
N LYS A 222 -17.31 23.77 6.54
CA LYS A 222 -16.27 24.72 7.02
C LYS A 222 -16.70 25.46 8.27
N GLN A 223 -17.98 25.82 8.38
CA GLN A 223 -18.52 26.47 9.58
C GLN A 223 -18.51 25.54 10.80
N ASN A 224 -18.71 24.22 10.60
CA ASN A 224 -18.61 23.19 11.63
C ASN A 224 -17.18 22.61 11.79
N SER A 225 -16.15 23.44 11.57
CA SER A 225 -14.74 23.03 11.71
C SER A 225 -14.36 22.80 13.18
N PHE A 226 -13.36 21.95 13.42
CA PHE A 226 -12.77 21.85 14.75
C PHE A 226 -12.09 23.17 15.11
N LYS A 227 -12.33 23.68 16.33
CA LYS A 227 -11.74 24.91 16.85
C LYS A 227 -10.74 24.55 17.93
N ILE A 228 -9.49 25.00 17.74
CA ILE A 228 -8.44 24.86 18.74
C ILE A 228 -8.76 25.80 19.90
N ASP A 229 -8.80 25.28 21.12
CA ASP A 229 -8.80 26.11 22.32
C ASP A 229 -7.37 26.51 22.66
N PHE A 230 -7.00 27.76 22.37
CA PHE A 230 -5.67 28.29 22.64
C PHE A 230 -5.40 28.59 24.12
N ASN A 231 -6.41 28.48 24.99
CA ASN A 231 -6.20 28.50 26.44
C ASN A 231 -5.61 27.18 26.92
N GLU A 232 -6.00 26.07 26.30
CA GLU A 232 -5.49 24.72 26.59
C GLU A 232 -4.22 24.39 25.78
N PHE A 233 -4.18 24.80 24.51
CA PHE A 233 -3.08 24.48 23.61
C PHE A 233 -2.26 25.73 23.23
N LYS A 234 -0.96 25.68 23.51
CA LYS A 234 0.00 26.69 23.04
C LYS A 234 0.98 26.04 22.08
N PRO A 235 0.99 26.43 20.79
CA PRO A 235 1.99 25.95 19.85
C PRO A 235 3.41 26.16 20.37
N ILE A 236 4.20 25.09 20.33
CA ILE A 236 5.61 25.13 20.70
C ILE A 236 6.43 25.35 19.44
N LYS A 237 7.31 26.34 19.47
CA LYS A 237 8.26 26.59 18.38
C LYS A 237 9.26 25.43 18.29
N PRO A 238 9.50 24.87 17.08
CA PRO A 238 10.58 23.93 16.86
C PRO A 238 11.94 24.44 17.32
N ASN A 239 12.74 23.57 17.94
CA ASN A 239 14.14 23.90 18.27
C ASN A 239 14.96 24.17 17.00
N ASN A 240 14.66 23.45 15.91
CA ASN A 240 15.33 23.57 14.62
C ASN A 240 14.30 23.82 13.51
N LEU A 241 14.31 25.02 12.91
CA LEU A 241 13.51 25.33 11.72
C LEU A 241 14.33 25.12 10.45
N GLY A 242 13.64 24.86 9.35
CA GLY A 242 14.25 24.60 8.04
C GLY A 242 14.33 23.13 7.71
N ILE A 243 15.08 22.82 6.65
CA ILE A 243 15.24 21.47 6.11
C ILE A 243 16.52 20.85 6.67
N GLU A 244 16.42 19.62 7.14
CA GLU A 244 17.55 18.79 7.56
C GLU A 244 17.59 17.50 6.74
N ILE A 245 18.81 17.04 6.46
CA ILE A 245 19.08 15.87 5.64
C ILE A 245 19.81 14.85 6.51
N ILE A 246 19.34 13.61 6.49
CA ILE A 246 20.04 12.46 7.03
C ILE A 246 20.51 11.66 5.80
N GLU A 247 21.75 11.92 5.39
CA GLU A 247 22.33 11.29 4.20
C GLU A 247 22.40 9.77 4.33
N GLU A 248 22.71 9.29 5.53
CA GLU A 248 22.70 7.88 5.89
C GLU A 248 22.64 7.73 7.43
N ILE A 249 21.81 6.81 7.93
CA ILE A 249 21.85 6.36 9.33
C ILE A 249 22.14 4.84 9.38
N PRO A 250 22.90 4.34 10.36
CA PRO A 250 23.07 2.90 10.53
C PRO A 250 21.71 2.22 10.73
N LEU A 251 21.46 1.17 9.97
CA LEU A 251 20.20 0.40 10.05
C LEU A 251 19.99 -0.22 11.44
N ASP A 252 21.08 -0.51 12.18
CA ASP A 252 21.03 -1.02 13.55
C ASP A 252 20.25 -0.10 14.50
N GLU A 253 20.29 1.23 14.27
CA GLU A 253 19.54 2.21 15.06
C GLU A 253 18.03 2.10 14.85
N LEU A 254 17.59 1.54 13.73
CA LEU A 254 16.18 1.40 13.37
C LEU A 254 15.56 0.11 13.91
N VAL A 255 16.37 -0.94 14.13
CA VAL A 255 15.89 -2.26 14.56
C VAL A 255 15.01 -2.22 15.83
N PRO A 256 15.32 -1.41 16.87
CA PRO A 256 14.48 -1.32 18.06
C PRO A 256 13.06 -0.76 17.82
N TYR A 257 12.85 -0.08 16.69
CA TYR A 257 11.58 0.58 16.33
C TYR A 257 10.72 -0.25 15.38
N ILE A 258 11.13 -1.47 15.05
CA ILE A 258 10.35 -2.34 14.16
C ILE A 258 9.06 -2.81 14.87
N ASP A 259 7.92 -2.56 14.23
CA ASP A 259 6.70 -3.34 14.47
C ASP A 259 6.70 -4.59 13.58
N TRP A 260 6.85 -5.74 14.23
CA TRP A 260 6.86 -7.06 13.58
C TRP A 260 5.47 -7.57 13.23
N SER A 261 4.39 -7.00 13.78
CA SER A 261 3.04 -7.50 13.53
C SER A 261 2.67 -7.44 12.03
N PRO A 262 2.95 -6.35 11.28
CA PRO A 262 2.68 -6.34 9.85
C PRO A 262 3.68 -7.17 9.03
N PHE A 263 4.86 -7.50 9.56
CA PHE A 263 5.74 -8.49 8.94
C PHE A 263 5.07 -9.88 8.90
N PHE A 264 4.49 -10.34 10.01
CA PHE A 264 3.75 -11.60 10.03
C PHE A 264 2.52 -11.56 9.11
N ASN A 265 1.78 -10.45 9.09
CA ASN A 265 0.64 -10.28 8.17
C ASN A 265 1.05 -10.39 6.70
N THR A 266 2.22 -9.85 6.32
CA THR A 266 2.78 -9.98 4.97
C THR A 266 2.96 -11.45 4.59
N TRP A 267 3.32 -12.28 5.58
CA TRP A 267 3.47 -13.73 5.44
C TRP A 267 2.18 -14.51 5.75
N GLY A 268 1.01 -13.87 5.74
CA GLY A 268 -0.28 -14.55 5.97
C GLY A 268 -0.44 -15.14 7.37
N LEU A 269 0.39 -14.72 8.34
CA LEU A 269 0.29 -15.11 9.73
C LEU A 269 -0.33 -13.96 10.51
N HIS A 270 -1.58 -14.13 10.94
CA HIS A 270 -2.33 -13.08 11.64
C HIS A 270 -2.15 -13.20 13.15
N GLY A 271 -1.75 -12.09 13.78
CA GLY A 271 -1.52 -12.01 15.21
C GLY A 271 -0.67 -10.79 15.55
N LYS A 272 -0.62 -10.45 16.84
CA LYS A 272 0.22 -9.36 17.34
C LYS A 272 1.55 -9.91 17.80
N TYR A 273 2.65 -9.25 17.50
CA TYR A 273 3.96 -9.59 18.09
C TYR A 273 4.08 -9.02 19.52
N PRO A 274 4.65 -9.76 20.50
CA PRO A 274 5.18 -11.13 20.40
C PRO A 274 4.13 -12.24 20.64
N ASP A 275 2.91 -11.90 21.04
CA ASP A 275 1.83 -12.85 21.43
C ASP A 275 1.57 -13.95 20.39
N ILE A 276 1.80 -13.66 19.10
CA ILE A 276 1.65 -14.60 17.98
C ILE A 276 2.49 -15.88 18.17
N PHE A 277 3.59 -15.82 18.92
CA PHE A 277 4.44 -16.99 19.18
C PHE A 277 3.77 -18.04 20.05
N ASP A 278 2.81 -17.64 20.88
CA ASP A 278 2.10 -18.53 21.81
C ASP A 278 0.80 -19.09 21.20
N TYR A 279 0.51 -18.78 19.93
CA TYR A 279 -0.69 -19.28 19.27
C TYR A 279 -0.55 -20.78 18.95
N GLU A 280 -1.53 -21.57 19.38
CA GLU A 280 -1.49 -23.05 19.30
C GLU A 280 -1.21 -23.56 17.87
N MET A 281 -1.86 -22.97 16.86
CA MET A 281 -1.76 -23.41 15.47
C MET A 281 -0.58 -22.80 14.70
N THR A 282 -0.32 -21.49 14.89
CA THR A 282 0.60 -20.72 14.04
C THR A 282 1.89 -20.31 14.75
N GLY A 283 1.98 -20.44 16.07
CA GLY A 283 3.05 -19.85 16.88
C GLY A 283 4.43 -20.43 16.58
N LYS A 284 4.52 -21.76 16.41
CA LYS A 284 5.77 -22.41 15.98
C LYS A 284 6.24 -21.88 14.62
N GLN A 285 5.34 -21.77 13.66
CA GLN A 285 5.70 -21.27 12.33
C GLN A 285 6.06 -19.78 12.34
N ALA A 286 5.40 -18.97 13.17
CA ALA A 286 5.74 -17.58 13.39
C ALA A 286 7.15 -17.45 13.99
N LYS A 287 7.51 -18.29 14.95
CA LYS A 287 8.85 -18.34 15.54
C LYS A 287 9.92 -18.65 14.50
N GLU A 288 9.73 -19.72 13.71
CA GLU A 288 10.67 -20.12 12.66
C GLU A 288 10.84 -19.03 11.59
N LEU A 289 9.73 -18.41 11.16
CA LEU A 289 9.76 -17.30 10.21
C LEU A 289 10.53 -16.10 10.78
N PHE A 290 10.31 -15.78 12.06
CA PHE A 290 11.00 -14.70 12.74
C PHE A 290 12.49 -14.97 12.84
N ASP A 291 12.89 -16.20 13.19
CA ASP A 291 14.30 -16.59 13.28
C ASP A 291 15.01 -16.47 11.91
N ASP A 292 14.35 -16.89 10.83
CA ASP A 292 14.84 -16.69 9.46
C ASP A 292 14.98 -15.20 9.12
N ALA A 293 14.00 -14.38 9.51
CA ALA A 293 14.03 -12.93 9.34
C ALA A 293 15.20 -12.30 10.10
N GLN A 294 15.48 -12.74 11.33
CA GLN A 294 16.61 -12.29 12.13
C GLN A 294 17.95 -12.64 11.48
N ILE A 295 18.07 -13.83 10.88
CA ILE A 295 19.28 -14.24 10.14
C ILE A 295 19.49 -13.32 8.93
N MET A 296 18.44 -13.09 8.14
CA MET A 296 18.53 -12.22 6.97
C MET A 296 18.79 -10.77 7.35
N LEU A 297 18.13 -10.26 8.39
CA LEU A 297 18.35 -8.91 8.92
C LEU A 297 19.81 -8.75 9.35
N LYS A 298 20.38 -9.69 10.13
CA LYS A 298 21.80 -9.65 10.50
C LYS A 298 22.73 -9.60 9.29
N LYS A 299 22.41 -10.33 8.21
CA LYS A 299 23.18 -10.28 6.96
C LYS A 299 23.07 -8.91 6.28
N ILE A 300 21.87 -8.34 6.20
CA ILE A 300 21.62 -7.00 5.65
C ILE A 300 22.41 -5.94 6.42
N LEU A 301 22.36 -5.97 7.76
CA LEU A 301 23.08 -5.05 8.64
C LEU A 301 24.59 -5.18 8.46
N LYS A 302 25.12 -6.41 8.57
CA LYS A 302 26.56 -6.69 8.44
C LYS A 302 27.13 -6.24 7.10
N ASN A 303 26.41 -6.52 6.01
CA ASN A 303 26.87 -6.21 4.66
C ASN A 303 26.51 -4.79 4.22
N LYS A 304 25.73 -4.05 5.01
CA LYS A 304 25.17 -2.74 4.65
C LYS A 304 24.50 -2.76 3.28
N SER A 305 23.74 -3.84 3.02
CA SER A 305 23.14 -4.08 1.70
C SER A 305 21.99 -3.13 1.39
N LEU A 306 21.41 -2.48 2.39
CA LEU A 306 20.38 -1.46 2.25
C LEU A 306 20.88 -0.12 2.81
N LYS A 307 20.38 1.00 2.27
CA LYS A 307 20.72 2.35 2.77
C LYS A 307 19.48 3.06 3.32
N ALA A 308 19.59 3.59 4.54
CA ALA A 308 18.54 4.39 5.17
C ALA A 308 18.83 5.88 5.02
N LYS A 309 18.01 6.58 4.25
CA LYS A 309 18.10 8.03 4.02
C LYS A 309 16.82 8.73 4.45
N ALA A 310 16.94 9.97 4.94
CA ALA A 310 15.78 10.79 5.25
C ALA A 310 16.02 12.26 4.93
N ILE A 311 14.93 12.95 4.67
CA ILE A 311 14.86 14.40 4.60
C ILE A 311 13.58 14.85 5.29
N TYR A 312 13.69 15.89 6.09
CA TYR A 312 12.53 16.49 6.74
C TYR A 312 12.69 17.99 6.84
N GLY A 313 11.58 18.69 7.05
CA GLY A 313 11.60 20.11 7.36
C GLY A 313 10.55 20.49 8.38
N LEU A 314 10.87 21.47 9.21
CA LEU A 314 9.97 22.09 10.18
C LEU A 314 9.84 23.58 9.84
N PHE A 315 8.59 24.04 9.69
CA PHE A 315 8.30 25.36 9.13
C PHE A 315 7.29 26.12 9.98
N PRO A 316 7.42 27.46 10.08
CA PRO A 316 6.31 28.29 10.51
C PRO A 316 5.10 28.04 9.58
N ALA A 317 3.93 27.79 10.18
CA ALA A 317 2.73 27.42 9.46
C ALA A 317 1.48 28.09 10.04
N ASN A 318 0.50 28.38 9.20
CA ASN A 318 -0.86 28.74 9.63
C ASN A 318 -1.88 28.11 8.69
N SER A 319 -3.05 27.78 9.22
CA SER A 319 -4.17 27.40 8.38
C SER A 319 -4.82 28.63 7.75
N ILE A 320 -5.26 28.49 6.50
CA ILE A 320 -6.05 29.48 5.78
C ILE A 320 -7.21 28.76 5.10
N GLU A 321 -8.43 29.05 5.54
CA GLU A 321 -9.59 28.20 5.24
C GLU A 321 -9.30 26.72 5.61
N ASP A 322 -9.23 25.85 4.61
CA ASP A 322 -8.94 24.42 4.76
C ASP A 322 -7.50 24.08 4.31
N ASP A 323 -6.68 25.04 3.94
CA ASP A 323 -5.29 24.81 3.53
C ASP A 323 -4.32 25.14 4.66
N ILE A 324 -3.06 24.73 4.49
CA ILE A 324 -1.97 25.09 5.39
C ILE A 324 -0.90 25.83 4.58
N GLU A 325 -0.64 27.09 4.92
CA GLU A 325 0.48 27.86 4.37
C GLU A 325 1.73 27.61 5.21
N LEU A 326 2.84 27.32 4.53
CA LEU A 326 4.17 27.28 5.11
C LEU A 326 4.94 28.53 4.72
N TYR A 327 5.67 29.10 5.67
CA TYR A 327 6.43 30.32 5.49
C TYR A 327 7.94 30.08 5.52
N LYS A 328 8.68 30.94 4.82
CA LYS A 328 10.15 30.87 4.76
C LYS A 328 10.79 30.95 6.15
N ASP A 329 10.27 31.84 6.98
CA ASP A 329 10.79 32.14 8.29
C ASP A 329 9.70 32.76 9.20
N GLU A 330 10.09 33.10 10.43
CA GLU A 330 9.22 33.62 11.49
C GLU A 330 8.52 34.95 11.17
N LYS A 331 8.97 35.68 10.14
CA LYS A 331 8.32 36.92 9.70
C LYS A 331 6.98 36.63 9.01
N ARG A 332 6.81 35.45 8.43
CA ARG A 332 5.58 35.00 7.74
C ARG A 332 5.12 35.95 6.63
N ASP A 333 6.07 36.63 5.99
CA ASP A 333 5.85 37.54 4.86
C ASP A 333 5.86 36.80 3.51
N LYS A 334 6.60 35.70 3.41
CA LYS A 334 6.75 34.87 2.21
C LYS A 334 6.27 33.45 2.43
N VAL A 335 5.19 33.08 1.75
CA VAL A 335 4.72 31.70 1.62
C VAL A 335 5.68 30.94 0.69
N ILE A 336 6.14 29.76 1.13
CA ILE A 336 7.06 28.89 0.37
C ILE A 336 6.38 27.63 -0.15
N ALA A 337 5.30 27.19 0.50
CA ALA A 337 4.47 26.08 0.07
C ALA A 337 3.06 26.24 0.65
N ARG A 338 2.09 25.58 0.01
CA ARG A 338 0.73 25.45 0.52
C ARG A 338 0.29 23.99 0.36
N PHE A 339 -0.06 23.35 1.47
CA PHE A 339 -0.68 22.02 1.43
C PHE A 339 -2.19 22.19 1.29
N ILE A 340 -2.75 21.58 0.25
CA ILE A 340 -4.19 21.60 -0.02
C ILE A 340 -4.84 20.45 0.75
N THR A 341 -5.85 20.76 1.56
CA THR A 341 -6.50 19.73 2.38
C THR A 341 -8.01 19.62 2.09
N LEU A 342 -8.62 18.57 2.66
CA LEU A 342 -10.01 18.18 2.43
C LEU A 342 -10.74 18.03 3.76
N ARG A 343 -12.03 18.30 3.74
CA ARG A 343 -12.92 18.32 4.90
C ARG A 343 -14.03 17.28 4.79
N GLN A 344 -14.34 16.63 5.90
CA GLN A 344 -15.48 15.73 6.02
C GLN A 344 -16.79 16.46 5.65
N GLN A 345 -17.62 15.88 4.77
CA GLN A 345 -18.95 16.43 4.43
C GLN A 345 -20.13 15.57 4.90
N LEU A 346 -19.88 14.43 5.54
CA LEU A 346 -20.94 13.67 6.20
C LEU A 346 -21.51 14.52 7.34
N GLN A 347 -22.84 14.63 7.42
CA GLN A 347 -23.49 15.35 8.52
C GLN A 347 -23.12 14.68 9.86
N LYS A 348 -22.56 15.48 10.76
CA LYS A 348 -22.18 15.05 12.11
C LYS A 348 -23.32 15.21 13.10
N ARG A 349 -23.20 14.53 14.24
CA ARG A 349 -24.08 14.77 15.38
C ARG A 349 -23.81 16.17 15.95
N GLU A 350 -24.77 16.73 16.66
CA GLU A 350 -24.59 18.01 17.33
C GLU A 350 -23.36 17.96 18.27
N GLY A 351 -22.53 19.00 18.21
CA GLY A 351 -21.27 19.08 18.96
C GLY A 351 -20.07 18.35 18.34
N GLU A 352 -20.27 17.53 17.30
CA GLU A 352 -19.16 16.88 16.59
C GLU A 352 -18.72 17.69 15.36
N PRO A 353 -17.42 17.99 15.21
CA PRO A 353 -16.92 18.77 14.07
C PRO A 353 -16.80 17.94 12.79
N ASN A 354 -16.91 18.63 11.66
CA ASN A 354 -16.52 18.14 10.34
C ASN A 354 -15.02 18.38 10.17
N LEU A 355 -14.21 17.36 10.44
CA LEU A 355 -12.76 17.51 10.53
C LEU A 355 -12.09 17.76 9.18
N SER A 356 -11.07 18.60 9.20
CA SER A 356 -9.99 18.72 8.23
C SER A 356 -8.65 18.64 8.95
N ILE A 357 -7.59 18.13 8.31
CA ILE A 357 -6.24 18.11 8.94
C ILE A 357 -5.71 19.53 9.19
N SER A 358 -6.16 20.53 8.42
CA SER A 358 -5.81 21.94 8.61
C SER A 358 -6.32 22.50 9.93
N ASP A 359 -7.37 21.91 10.51
CA ASP A 359 -7.97 22.36 11.78
C ASP A 359 -7.01 22.21 12.97
N PHE A 360 -5.95 21.42 12.83
CA PHE A 360 -4.96 21.19 13.88
C PHE A 360 -3.81 22.21 13.87
N ILE A 361 -3.82 23.17 12.94
CA ILE A 361 -2.86 24.27 12.84
C ILE A 361 -3.59 25.59 13.10
N ALA A 362 -2.96 26.50 13.84
CA ALA A 362 -3.57 27.77 14.18
C ALA A 362 -3.98 28.59 12.93
N PRO A 363 -5.22 29.09 12.88
CA PRO A 363 -5.68 29.95 11.80
C PRO A 363 -4.85 31.23 11.67
N LYS A 364 -4.62 31.69 10.43
CA LYS A 364 -3.83 32.89 10.15
C LYS A 364 -4.41 34.16 10.79
N ASP A 365 -5.73 34.26 10.86
CA ASP A 365 -6.47 35.37 11.48
C ASP A 365 -6.42 35.37 13.02
N SER A 366 -6.02 34.25 13.64
CA SER A 366 -5.83 34.16 15.11
C SER A 366 -4.58 34.91 15.61
N ASN A 367 -3.66 35.28 14.71
CA ASN A 367 -2.33 35.81 15.04
C ASN A 367 -1.47 34.90 15.95
N ILE A 368 -1.86 33.63 16.13
CA ILE A 368 -1.06 32.65 16.85
C ILE A 368 -0.01 32.06 15.90
N LYS A 369 1.24 32.03 16.36
CA LYS A 369 2.36 31.43 15.62
C LYS A 369 2.39 29.92 15.83
N ASP A 370 2.02 29.18 14.79
CA ASP A 370 2.05 27.71 14.80
C ASP A 370 3.03 27.16 13.76
N TYR A 371 3.24 25.85 13.75
CA TYR A 371 4.28 25.17 12.99
C TYR A 371 3.78 23.82 12.48
N MET A 372 4.38 23.37 11.38
CA MET A 372 4.11 22.07 10.78
C MET A 372 5.41 21.51 10.24
N GLY A 373 5.51 20.19 10.19
CA GLY A 373 6.60 19.52 9.48
C GLY A 373 6.13 18.67 8.32
N CYS A 374 7.08 18.26 7.48
CA CYS A 374 6.92 17.18 6.53
C CYS A 374 8.23 16.40 6.38
N PHE A 375 8.15 15.18 5.86
CA PHE A 375 9.29 14.29 5.74
C PHE A 375 9.16 13.32 4.57
N CYS A 376 10.31 12.77 4.16
CA CYS A 376 10.42 11.55 3.39
C CYS A 376 11.60 10.71 3.95
N VAL A 377 11.34 9.43 4.21
CA VAL A 377 12.35 8.43 4.59
C VAL A 377 12.34 7.29 3.59
N SER A 378 13.48 6.63 3.41
CA SER A 378 13.60 5.41 2.62
C SER A 378 14.69 4.51 3.18
N THR A 379 14.41 3.21 3.21
CA THR A 379 15.38 2.14 3.47
C THR A 379 15.48 1.17 2.30
N GLY A 380 14.81 1.47 1.18
CA GLY A 380 14.67 0.57 0.04
C GLY A 380 15.82 0.63 -0.98
N PHE A 381 16.77 1.55 -0.85
CA PHE A 381 17.94 1.57 -1.76
C PHE A 381 18.80 0.32 -1.55
N GLY A 382 18.98 -0.50 -2.59
CA GLY A 382 19.61 -1.81 -2.51
C GLY A 382 18.62 -2.98 -2.37
N SER A 383 17.33 -2.70 -2.10
CA SER A 383 16.31 -3.73 -1.88
C SER A 383 15.96 -4.48 -3.16
N ASP A 384 15.78 -3.76 -4.27
CA ASP A 384 15.45 -4.36 -5.56
C ASP A 384 16.64 -5.21 -6.07
N GLU A 385 17.87 -4.69 -5.93
CA GLU A 385 19.09 -5.40 -6.30
C GLU A 385 19.28 -6.68 -5.47
N LEU A 386 19.15 -6.59 -4.14
CA LEU A 386 19.31 -7.74 -3.27
C LEU A 386 18.16 -8.75 -3.45
N SER A 387 16.93 -8.30 -3.68
CA SER A 387 15.80 -9.15 -4.05
C SER A 387 16.10 -9.93 -5.32
N LYS A 388 16.61 -9.23 -6.34
CA LYS A 388 16.97 -9.81 -7.63
C LYS A 388 18.05 -10.88 -7.51
N GLU A 389 19.06 -10.67 -6.65
CA GLU A 389 20.07 -11.69 -6.37
C GLU A 389 19.50 -13.00 -5.82
N TYR A 390 18.42 -12.96 -5.04
CA TYR A 390 17.73 -14.16 -4.55
C TYR A 390 16.83 -14.77 -5.63
N GLU A 391 16.14 -13.95 -6.43
CA GLU A 391 15.35 -14.41 -7.58
C GLU A 391 16.22 -15.16 -8.60
N ASP A 392 17.39 -14.63 -8.93
CA ASP A 392 18.34 -15.25 -9.86
C ASP A 392 18.90 -16.59 -9.33
N LYS A 393 18.85 -16.80 -8.01
CA LYS A 393 19.17 -18.06 -7.32
C LYS A 393 17.95 -18.95 -7.11
N ILE A 394 16.81 -18.60 -7.71
CA ILE A 394 15.54 -19.30 -7.58
C ILE A 394 15.14 -19.41 -6.11
N ASP A 395 15.26 -18.31 -5.36
CA ASP A 395 14.95 -18.22 -3.94
C ASP A 395 13.88 -17.15 -3.68
N ASP A 396 12.64 -17.45 -4.07
CA ASP A 396 11.50 -16.54 -3.86
C ASP A 396 11.32 -16.20 -2.37
N TYR A 397 11.61 -17.14 -1.48
CA TYR A 397 11.54 -16.93 -0.03
C TYR A 397 12.52 -15.83 0.40
N GLY A 398 13.77 -15.91 -0.06
CA GLY A 398 14.77 -14.88 0.21
C GLY A 398 14.43 -13.52 -0.39
N SER A 399 13.95 -13.49 -1.63
CA SER A 399 13.51 -12.27 -2.32
C SER A 399 12.38 -11.55 -1.55
N ILE A 400 11.32 -12.28 -1.20
CA ILE A 400 10.19 -11.73 -0.43
C ILE A 400 10.65 -11.28 0.97
N MET A 401 11.53 -12.04 1.62
CA MET A 401 12.06 -11.70 2.95
C MET A 401 12.84 -10.37 2.93
N VAL A 402 13.68 -10.14 1.93
CA VAL A 402 14.42 -8.86 1.77
C VAL A 402 13.45 -7.69 1.68
N LYS A 403 12.47 -7.77 0.77
CA LYS A 403 11.48 -6.71 0.56
C LYS A 403 10.65 -6.45 1.83
N ALA A 404 10.19 -7.52 2.50
CA ALA A 404 9.42 -7.40 3.74
C ALA A 404 10.24 -6.75 4.87
N LEU A 405 11.53 -7.07 5.00
CA LEU A 405 12.44 -6.45 5.97
C LEU A 405 12.75 -4.99 5.62
N ALA A 406 12.94 -4.67 4.34
CA ALA A 406 13.12 -3.29 3.89
C ALA A 406 11.91 -2.42 4.28
N ASP A 407 10.68 -2.92 4.06
CA ASP A 407 9.45 -2.24 4.49
C ASP A 407 9.37 -2.06 6.01
N ARG A 408 9.76 -3.08 6.79
CA ARG A 408 9.82 -2.96 8.26
C ARG A 408 10.80 -1.89 8.71
N LEU A 409 11.96 -1.81 8.06
CA LEU A 409 12.96 -0.79 8.34
C LEU A 409 12.48 0.61 7.93
N ALA A 410 11.70 0.76 6.86
CA ALA A 410 11.13 2.05 6.45
C ALA A 410 10.13 2.58 7.48
N GLU A 411 9.22 1.71 7.96
CA GLU A 411 8.26 2.03 9.03
C GLU A 411 8.98 2.36 10.34
N ALA A 412 10.00 1.57 10.70
CA ALA A 412 10.84 1.84 11.86
C ALA A 412 11.56 3.19 11.74
N PHE A 413 12.01 3.58 10.54
CA PHE A 413 12.63 4.87 10.32
C PHE A 413 11.63 6.02 10.47
N ALA A 414 10.41 5.87 9.96
CA ALA A 414 9.36 6.87 10.16
C ALA A 414 9.02 7.05 11.65
N GLU A 415 8.97 5.97 12.43
CA GLU A 415 8.75 6.02 13.89
C GLU A 415 9.94 6.66 14.63
N TYR A 416 11.16 6.21 14.35
CA TYR A 416 12.40 6.77 14.90
C TYR A 416 12.48 8.28 14.62
N LEU A 417 12.33 8.68 13.36
CA LEU A 417 12.41 10.07 12.97
C LEU A 417 11.30 10.88 13.63
N HIS A 418 10.07 10.38 13.67
CA HIS A 418 8.98 11.08 14.35
C HIS A 418 9.30 11.29 15.83
N ARG A 419 9.80 10.27 16.53
CA ARG A 419 10.24 10.40 17.93
C ARG A 419 11.32 11.47 18.09
N GLU A 420 12.34 11.47 17.23
CA GLU A 420 13.39 12.50 17.24
C GLU A 420 12.83 13.91 16.98
N ILE A 421 11.84 14.05 16.11
CA ILE A 421 11.10 15.29 15.91
C ILE A 421 10.39 15.71 17.20
N ARG A 422 9.63 14.82 17.83
CA ARG A 422 8.87 15.13 19.06
C ARG A 422 9.77 15.57 20.22
N ILE A 423 10.87 14.86 20.44
CA ILE A 423 11.73 15.04 21.62
C ILE A 423 12.79 16.12 21.38
N ASN A 424 13.48 16.08 20.23
CA ASN A 424 14.72 16.83 20.01
C ASN A 424 14.57 17.97 19.00
N LYS A 425 14.01 17.73 17.81
CA LYS A 425 14.03 18.71 16.71
C LYS A 425 12.91 19.73 16.78
N TRP A 426 11.68 19.27 17.01
CA TRP A 426 10.56 20.14 17.38
C TRP A 426 10.55 20.38 18.87
N GLY A 427 10.66 19.31 19.66
CA GLY A 427 10.86 19.40 21.10
C GLY A 427 9.63 19.83 21.90
N TYR A 428 8.44 19.48 21.44
CA TYR A 428 7.21 19.67 22.22
C TYR A 428 6.98 18.55 23.25
N ALA A 429 7.72 17.44 23.16
CA ALA A 429 7.61 16.28 24.06
C ALA A 429 8.98 15.88 24.66
N LYS A 430 9.79 16.85 25.12
CA LYS A 430 11.19 16.65 25.59
C LYS A 430 11.38 15.59 26.68
N HIS A 431 10.32 15.26 27.43
CA HIS A 431 10.36 14.30 28.53
C HIS A 431 9.69 12.96 28.20
N GLU A 432 9.34 12.73 26.93
CA GLU A 432 8.78 11.47 26.46
C GLU A 432 9.76 10.31 26.70
N LYS A 433 9.26 9.22 27.29
CA LYS A 433 10.02 7.99 27.58
C LYS A 433 9.20 6.75 27.21
N LEU A 434 8.65 6.75 26.00
CA LEU A 434 7.82 5.65 25.51
C LEU A 434 8.69 4.49 25.06
N ASP A 435 8.27 3.28 25.40
CA ASP A 435 8.79 2.05 24.80
C ASP A 435 8.21 1.79 23.41
N ASN A 436 8.70 0.78 22.70
CA ASN A 436 8.24 0.47 21.34
C ASN A 436 6.75 0.05 21.30
N ILE A 437 6.22 -0.57 22.36
CA ILE A 437 4.81 -0.97 22.43
C ILE A 437 3.92 0.26 22.54
N GLU A 438 4.32 1.25 23.33
CA GLU A 438 3.64 2.52 23.48
C GLU A 438 3.73 3.39 22.21
N LEU A 439 4.87 3.34 21.50
CA LEU A 439 5.02 3.97 20.18
C LEU A 439 4.04 3.37 19.15
N ILE A 440 3.94 2.04 19.06
CA ILE A 440 2.99 1.35 18.16
C ILE A 440 1.54 1.69 18.50
N LYS A 441 1.23 1.87 19.78
CA LYS A 441 -0.10 2.31 20.24
C LYS A 441 -0.36 3.81 20.00
N GLU A 442 0.60 4.53 19.43
CA GLU A 442 0.55 5.97 19.22
C GLU A 442 0.28 6.76 20.51
N SER A 443 0.85 6.33 21.65
CA SER A 443 0.61 6.95 22.97
C SER A 443 1.35 8.30 23.17
N TYR A 444 1.91 8.86 22.10
CA TYR A 444 2.58 10.15 22.07
C TYR A 444 1.63 11.29 21.69
N LYS A 445 2.09 12.54 21.88
CA LYS A 445 1.39 13.73 21.38
C LYS A 445 1.71 13.97 19.90
N GLY A 446 0.72 14.45 19.15
CA GLY A 446 0.88 14.77 17.73
C GLY A 446 0.67 13.57 16.81
N ILE A 447 0.62 13.84 15.51
CA ILE A 447 0.41 12.83 14.46
C ILE A 447 1.33 13.04 13.27
N ARG A 448 1.51 11.98 12.47
CA ARG A 448 2.31 11.99 11.24
C ARG A 448 1.52 11.53 9.98
N PRO A 449 0.41 12.18 9.62
CA PRO A 449 -0.43 11.74 8.50
C PRO A 449 0.33 11.76 7.17
N ALA A 450 0.10 10.72 6.37
CA ALA A 450 0.75 10.52 5.09
C ALA A 450 -0.26 10.63 3.94
N PRO A 451 0.01 11.42 2.88
CA PRO A 451 -0.88 11.51 1.72
C PRO A 451 -1.25 10.13 1.15
N GLY A 452 -2.53 9.91 0.91
CA GLY A 452 -3.11 8.62 0.49
C GLY A 452 -3.81 7.85 1.61
N TYR A 453 -3.53 8.18 2.88
CA TYR A 453 -4.27 7.62 4.01
C TYR A 453 -5.65 8.29 4.16
N PRO A 454 -6.62 7.65 4.85
CA PRO A 454 -7.98 8.16 4.96
C PRO A 454 -8.13 9.60 5.48
N ALA A 455 -7.17 10.09 6.30
CA ALA A 455 -7.19 11.45 6.84
C ALA A 455 -6.75 12.52 5.82
N CYS A 456 -5.98 12.13 4.82
CA CYS A 456 -5.47 13.01 3.76
C CYS A 456 -5.32 12.20 2.46
N PRO A 457 -6.44 11.78 1.83
CA PRO A 457 -6.43 10.81 0.74
C PRO A 457 -5.85 11.34 -0.58
N ASP A 458 -5.62 12.65 -0.69
CA ASP A 458 -5.05 13.25 -1.90
C ASP A 458 -3.57 12.90 -2.07
N HIS A 459 -3.30 11.93 -2.96
CA HIS A 459 -1.94 11.53 -3.33
C HIS A 459 -1.13 12.64 -4.01
N LEU A 460 -1.76 13.66 -4.60
CA LEU A 460 -1.04 14.74 -5.28
C LEU A 460 -0.20 15.57 -4.30
N GLU A 461 -0.56 15.62 -3.00
CA GLU A 461 0.20 16.36 -1.99
C GLU A 461 1.63 15.84 -1.78
N LYS A 462 1.93 14.61 -2.17
CA LYS A 462 3.33 14.16 -2.23
C LYS A 462 4.17 15.05 -3.15
N THR A 463 3.59 15.57 -4.23
CA THR A 463 4.28 16.52 -5.12
C THR A 463 4.70 17.79 -4.37
N THR A 464 3.83 18.32 -3.50
CA THR A 464 4.13 19.47 -2.65
C THR A 464 5.29 19.16 -1.69
N ILE A 465 5.30 17.97 -1.07
CA ILE A 465 6.42 17.51 -0.22
C ILE A 465 7.72 17.42 -1.03
N TRP A 466 7.66 16.85 -2.23
CA TRP A 466 8.81 16.66 -3.11
C TRP A 466 9.44 17.98 -3.54
N GLU A 467 8.61 18.95 -3.94
CA GLU A 467 9.06 20.28 -4.35
C GLU A 467 9.61 21.09 -3.17
N LEU A 468 8.96 21.03 -2.02
CA LEU A 468 9.38 21.78 -0.82
C LEU A 468 10.71 21.27 -0.27
N LEU A 469 10.88 19.94 -0.17
CA LEU A 469 12.07 19.34 0.42
C LEU A 469 13.18 19.04 -0.62
N ASP A 470 12.91 19.16 -1.92
CA ASP A 470 13.82 18.72 -2.99
C ASP A 470 14.19 17.22 -2.85
N VAL A 471 13.18 16.38 -2.57
CA VAL A 471 13.35 14.97 -2.14
C VAL A 471 14.12 14.13 -3.17
N GLU A 472 13.71 14.18 -4.44
CA GLU A 472 14.31 13.36 -5.49
C GLU A 472 15.78 13.70 -5.71
N LYS A 473 16.12 14.99 -5.71
CA LYS A 473 17.49 15.43 -5.91
C LYS A 473 18.37 15.18 -4.69
N THR A 474 17.82 15.28 -3.49
CA THR A 474 18.59 15.24 -2.26
C THR A 474 18.81 13.82 -1.74
N ILE A 475 17.75 13.00 -1.67
CA ILE A 475 17.84 11.63 -1.14
C ILE A 475 17.57 10.55 -2.18
N GLY A 476 17.14 10.91 -3.40
CA GLY A 476 16.98 9.98 -4.52
C GLY A 476 15.63 9.27 -4.61
N VAL A 477 14.69 9.55 -3.69
CA VAL A 477 13.36 8.92 -3.72
C VAL A 477 12.51 9.62 -4.78
N LYS A 478 11.94 8.84 -5.70
CA LYS A 478 11.20 9.32 -6.86
C LYS A 478 9.70 9.13 -6.69
N LEU A 479 8.91 9.96 -7.37
CA LEU A 479 7.47 9.73 -7.52
C LEU A 479 7.16 9.19 -8.90
N THR A 480 6.33 8.15 -8.95
CA THR A 480 5.72 7.71 -10.22
C THR A 480 4.66 8.70 -10.68
N GLU A 481 4.16 8.50 -11.90
CA GLU A 481 3.01 9.24 -12.44
C GLU A 481 1.76 9.14 -11.55
N ASN A 482 1.57 8.00 -10.87
CA ASN A 482 0.49 7.77 -9.91
C ASN A 482 0.87 8.10 -8.46
N LYS A 483 2.00 8.78 -8.25
CA LYS A 483 2.51 9.22 -6.94
C LYS A 483 2.76 8.06 -5.96
N ALA A 484 3.06 6.87 -6.48
CA ALA A 484 3.79 5.87 -5.69
C ALA A 484 5.24 6.34 -5.52
N MET A 485 5.89 5.91 -4.44
CA MET A 485 7.28 6.26 -4.16
C MET A 485 8.20 5.12 -4.59
N TRP A 486 9.34 5.45 -5.21
CA TRP A 486 10.41 4.49 -5.46
C TRP A 486 11.70 4.98 -4.77
N PRO A 487 12.43 4.13 -4.02
CA PRO A 487 12.15 2.72 -3.73
C PRO A 487 10.82 2.48 -3.01
N ALA A 488 10.23 1.28 -3.17
CA ALA A 488 8.93 0.95 -2.59
C ALA A 488 8.90 1.10 -1.05
N SER A 489 9.97 0.69 -0.38
CA SER A 489 10.18 0.86 1.07
C SER A 489 10.55 2.31 1.42
N SER A 490 9.60 3.22 1.18
CA SER A 490 9.70 4.64 1.47
C SER A 490 8.41 5.17 2.09
N ILE A 491 8.53 6.15 2.98
CA ILE A 491 7.39 6.77 3.66
C ILE A 491 7.55 8.28 3.60
N SER A 492 6.48 8.99 3.27
CA SER A 492 6.43 10.45 3.31
C SER A 492 5.15 10.93 3.95
N GLY A 493 5.23 11.99 4.74
CA GLY A 493 4.06 12.56 5.38
C GLY A 493 4.33 13.90 6.04
N TYR A 494 3.44 14.24 6.95
CA TYR A 494 3.44 15.49 7.69
C TYR A 494 3.84 15.26 9.15
N TYR A 495 4.03 16.35 9.89
CA TYR A 495 4.07 16.36 11.34
C TYR A 495 3.17 17.46 11.89
N PHE A 496 2.31 17.10 12.83
CA PHE A 496 1.46 18.02 13.59
C PHE A 496 1.77 17.88 15.08
N GLY A 497 2.11 18.97 15.76
CA GLY A 497 2.44 18.97 17.19
C GLY A 497 1.25 19.17 18.13
N ASN A 498 0.05 19.40 17.58
CA ASN A 498 -1.16 19.63 18.37
C ASN A 498 -1.61 18.33 19.06
N GLU A 499 -1.78 18.35 20.39
CA GLU A 499 -2.17 17.16 21.15
C GLU A 499 -3.60 16.67 20.89
N LYS A 500 -4.46 17.52 20.31
CA LYS A 500 -5.82 17.13 19.88
C LYS A 500 -5.85 16.61 18.43
N SER A 501 -4.72 16.65 17.73
CA SER A 501 -4.62 16.08 16.38
C SER A 501 -4.82 14.57 16.42
N LYS A 502 -5.57 14.05 15.45
CA LYS A 502 -5.91 12.63 15.37
C LYS A 502 -6.12 12.18 13.93
N TYR A 503 -5.92 10.90 13.68
CA TYR A 503 -6.32 10.26 12.44
C TYR A 503 -7.85 10.16 12.37
N PHE A 504 -8.41 10.45 11.19
CA PHE A 504 -9.84 10.30 10.91
C PHE A 504 -10.04 9.85 9.46
N GLY A 505 -11.19 9.28 9.12
CA GLY A 505 -11.55 9.03 7.72
C GLY A 505 -12.26 10.23 7.12
N LEU A 506 -11.78 10.77 6.00
CA LEU A 506 -12.45 11.86 5.27
C LEU A 506 -13.89 11.47 4.87
N GLY A 507 -14.08 10.22 4.45
CA GLY A 507 -15.33 9.76 3.85
C GLY A 507 -15.52 10.32 2.45
N ASN A 508 -16.80 10.46 2.04
CA ASN A 508 -17.11 11.06 0.74
C ASN A 508 -17.24 12.58 0.84
N ILE A 509 -16.85 13.25 -0.24
CA ILE A 509 -17.02 14.67 -0.50
C ILE A 509 -18.02 14.87 -1.64
N ASN A 510 -18.70 16.01 -1.64
CA ASN A 510 -19.62 16.43 -2.67
C ASN A 510 -18.91 17.23 -3.76
N GLU A 511 -19.63 17.44 -4.86
CA GLU A 511 -19.16 18.13 -6.07
C GLU A 511 -18.73 19.59 -5.82
N ASP A 512 -19.29 20.24 -4.80
CA ASP A 512 -18.95 21.61 -4.42
C ASP A 512 -17.52 21.73 -3.86
N GLN A 513 -17.13 20.82 -2.95
CA GLN A 513 -15.77 20.74 -2.45
C GLN A 513 -14.79 20.30 -3.54
N LEU A 514 -15.18 19.39 -4.44
CA LEU A 514 -14.35 18.99 -5.58
C LEU A 514 -14.00 20.19 -6.49
N LYS A 515 -15.00 21.04 -6.79
CA LYS A 515 -14.80 22.27 -7.58
C LYS A 515 -13.91 23.28 -6.87
N ASP A 516 -14.08 23.43 -5.55
CA ASP A 516 -13.23 24.29 -4.74
C ASP A 516 -11.77 23.80 -4.70
N TYR A 517 -11.58 22.51 -4.43
CA TYR A 517 -10.29 21.83 -4.48
C TYR A 517 -9.59 21.99 -5.84
N SER A 518 -10.30 21.77 -6.94
CA SER A 518 -9.77 21.95 -8.31
C SER A 518 -9.22 23.36 -8.54
N LYS A 519 -9.90 24.39 -8.02
CA LYS A 519 -9.44 25.78 -8.08
C LYS A 519 -8.21 26.00 -7.21
N ARG A 520 -8.25 25.59 -5.94
CA ARG A 520 -7.13 25.75 -4.98
C ARG A 520 -5.85 25.06 -5.45
N ARG A 521 -6.00 23.86 -6.02
CA ARG A 521 -4.91 23.04 -6.57
C ARG A 521 -4.45 23.48 -7.96
N ASN A 522 -5.20 24.37 -8.62
CA ASN A 522 -4.96 24.83 -9.98
C ASN A 522 -4.86 23.67 -11.01
N ILE A 523 -5.85 22.78 -10.98
CA ILE A 523 -5.99 21.67 -11.94
C ILE A 523 -7.40 21.65 -12.53
N SER A 524 -7.57 21.01 -13.69
CA SER A 524 -8.90 20.83 -14.27
C SER A 524 -9.81 20.02 -13.34
N LEU A 525 -11.13 20.27 -13.41
CA LEU A 525 -12.12 19.53 -12.63
C LEU A 525 -12.10 18.02 -12.95
N GLU A 526 -11.80 17.66 -14.21
CA GLU A 526 -11.65 16.27 -14.64
C GLU A 526 -10.46 15.61 -13.94
N LYS A 527 -9.29 16.28 -13.90
CA LYS A 527 -8.11 15.77 -13.19
C LYS A 527 -8.40 15.63 -11.70
N ALA A 528 -9.05 16.62 -11.08
CA ALA A 528 -9.48 16.52 -9.68
C ALA A 528 -10.42 15.34 -9.44
N ARG A 529 -11.39 15.11 -10.34
CA ARG A 529 -12.32 13.98 -10.26
C ARG A 529 -11.61 12.63 -10.33
N LYS A 530 -10.59 12.51 -11.18
CA LYS A 530 -9.75 11.31 -11.27
C LYS A 530 -9.05 11.04 -9.93
N TRP A 531 -8.31 12.01 -9.40
CA TRP A 531 -7.52 11.80 -8.17
C TRP A 531 -8.35 11.57 -6.91
N LEU A 532 -9.53 12.17 -6.82
CA LEU A 532 -10.42 12.03 -5.68
C LEU A 532 -11.55 11.03 -5.90
N SER A 533 -11.52 10.25 -7.00
CA SER A 533 -12.57 9.29 -7.37
C SER A 533 -13.01 8.35 -6.24
N PRO A 534 -12.10 7.85 -5.35
CA PRO A 534 -12.48 6.99 -4.23
C PRO A 534 -13.29 7.70 -3.15
N ASN A 535 -13.20 9.03 -3.09
CA ASN A 535 -13.82 9.89 -2.09
C ASN A 535 -15.02 10.67 -2.63
N LEU A 536 -15.49 10.42 -3.86
CA LEU A 536 -16.65 11.15 -4.40
C LEU A 536 -17.98 10.50 -4.01
N ASN A 537 -18.90 11.34 -3.55
CA ASN A 537 -20.29 10.96 -3.33
C ASN A 537 -21.08 10.80 -4.64
#